data_AF-A0A969N8P7-F1
#
_entry.id   AF-A0A969N8P7-F1
#
_cell.length_a   1.000
_cell.length_b   1.000
_cell.length_c   1.000
_cell.angle_alpha   90.00
_cell.angle_beta   90.00
_cell.angle_gamma   90.00
#
_symmetry.space_group_name_H-M   'P 1'
#
loop_
_entity.id
_entity.type
_entity.pdbx_description
1 polymer ?
#
loop_
_entity_poly.entity_id
_entity_poly.type
_entity_poly.pdbx_seq_one_letter_code
_entity_poly.pdbx_strand_id
1 'polypeptide(L)' 'MARSNDLGTYSIKIKRRQRKLDWEALRQDVQDNSDARLIDRANKFGVKVSSI' A
#
# COMPACT_ATOMS: atom_id res chain seq x y z
N MET A 1 18.94 -8.81 44.06
CA MET A 1 19.27 -8.10 42.80
C MET A 1 18.44 -8.72 41.69
N ALA A 2 17.29 -8.12 41.35
CA ALA A 2 16.40 -8.61 40.31
C ALA A 2 16.99 -8.27 38.92
N ARG A 3 17.13 -9.28 38.06
CA ARG A 3 17.62 -9.14 36.69
C ARG A 3 16.52 -8.51 35.84
N SER A 4 16.79 -7.33 35.30
CA SER A 4 15.94 -6.63 34.33
C SER A 4 15.89 -7.45 33.02
N ASN A 5 14.71 -7.94 32.64
CA ASN A 5 14.49 -8.52 31.32
C ASN A 5 14.18 -7.40 30.32
N ASP A 6 15.22 -6.74 29.82
CA ASP A 6 15.10 -5.90 28.62
C ASP A 6 14.89 -6.80 27.39
N LEU A 7 13.63 -7.08 27.08
CA LEU A 7 13.26 -7.57 25.75
C LEU A 7 13.28 -6.36 24.80
N GLY A 8 14.49 -6.04 24.34
CA GLY A 8 14.69 -5.06 23.27
C GLY A 8 13.77 -5.37 22.09
N THR A 9 12.92 -4.41 21.74
CA THR A 9 12.03 -4.49 20.58
C THR A 9 12.89 -4.42 19.32
N TYR A 10 13.28 -5.58 18.79
CA TYR A 10 13.96 -5.67 17.50
C TYR A 10 13.02 -5.12 16.41
N SER A 11 13.31 -3.91 15.94
CA SER A 11 12.59 -3.31 14.81
C SER A 11 12.91 -4.09 13.53
N ILE A 12 12.01 -4.98 13.13
CA ILE A 12 12.12 -5.72 11.87
C ILE A 12 11.93 -4.70 10.75
N LYS A 13 13.02 -4.34 10.06
CA LYS A 13 12.96 -3.49 8.87
C LYS A 13 12.31 -4.26 7.72
N ILE A 14 10.99 -4.15 7.61
CA ILE A 14 10.21 -4.76 6.52
C ILE A 14 10.52 -4.00 5.22
N LYS A 15 11.30 -4.61 4.33
CA LYS A 15 11.47 -4.13 2.95
C LYS A 15 10.16 -4.38 2.19
N ARG A 16 9.34 -3.33 2.04
CA ARG A 16 8.14 -3.40 1.18
C ARG A 16 8.59 -3.48 -0.28
N ARG A 17 7.98 -4.39 -1.05
CA ARG A 17 8.16 -4.39 -2.51
C ARG A 17 7.63 -3.06 -3.06
N GLN A 18 8.40 -2.45 -3.95
CA GLN A 18 7.93 -1.34 -4.76
C GLN A 18 6.77 -1.85 -5.62
N ARG A 19 5.56 -1.36 -5.37
CA ARG A 19 4.39 -1.70 -6.19
C ARG A 19 4.50 -0.91 -7.49
N LYS A 20 4.02 -1.52 -8.59
CA LYS A 20 3.92 -0.84 -9.89
C LYS A 20 2.87 0.27 -9.90
N LEU A 21 1.93 0.21 -8.96
CA LEU A 21 0.82 1.16 -8.82
C LEU A 21 1.28 2.38 -8.04
N ASP A 22 1.15 3.54 -8.66
CA ASP A 22 1.30 4.84 -8.01
C ASP A 22 0.05 5.15 -7.18
N TRP A 23 0.22 5.19 -5.86
CA TRP A 23 -0.88 5.40 -4.92
C TRP A 23 -1.36 6.84 -4.88
N GLU A 24 -0.50 7.82 -5.19
CA GLU A 24 -0.91 9.22 -5.23
C GLU A 24 -1.76 9.47 -6.46
N ALA A 25 -1.33 8.96 -7.63
CA ALA A 25 -2.10 9.04 -8.85
C ALA A 25 -3.46 8.31 -8.74
N LEU A 26 -3.49 7.13 -8.12
CA LEU A 26 -4.75 6.42 -7.87
C LEU A 26 -5.67 7.21 -6.93
N ARG A 27 -5.13 7.83 -5.88
CA ARG A 27 -5.94 8.59 -4.91
C ARG A 27 -6.59 9.81 -5.58
N GLN A 28 -5.84 10.52 -6.41
CA GLN A 28 -6.37 11.64 -7.19
C GLN A 28 -7.47 11.17 -8.17
N ASP A 29 -7.25 10.05 -8.86
CA ASP A 29 -8.24 9.48 -9.79
C ASP A 29 -9.56 9.08 -9.10
N VAL A 30 -9.48 8.52 -7.88
CA VAL A 30 -10.67 8.18 -7.09
C VAL A 30 -11.44 9.45 -6.67
N GLN A 31 -10.73 10.54 -6.38
CA GLN A 31 -11.34 11.80 -6.00
C GLN A 31 -12.02 12.49 -7.18
N ASP A 32 -11.39 12.48 -8.35
CA ASP A 32 -11.92 13.11 -9.56
C ASP A 32 -13.01 12.25 -10.23
N ASN A 33 -12.91 10.92 -10.10
CA ASN A 33 -13.82 9.95 -10.72
C ASN A 33 -14.36 8.96 -9.68
N SER A 34 -15.11 9.46 -8.69
CA SER A 34 -15.62 8.64 -7.58
C SER A 34 -16.49 7.46 -8.03
N ASP A 35 -17.30 7.66 -9.07
CA ASP A 35 -18.24 6.65 -9.59
C ASP A 35 -17.63 5.66 -10.58
N ALA A 36 -16.35 5.83 -10.95
CA ALA A 36 -15.67 4.89 -11.84
C ALA A 36 -15.58 3.49 -11.20
N ARG A 37 -15.79 2.44 -12.00
CA ARG A 37 -15.68 1.07 -11.51
C ARG A 37 -14.21 0.73 -11.26
N LEU A 38 -13.97 -0.18 -10.30
CA LEU A 38 -12.62 -0.68 -9.99
C LEU A 38 -11.92 -1.31 -11.20
N ILE A 39 -12.68 -1.96 -12.10
CA ILE A 39 -12.17 -2.54 -13.35
C ILE A 39 -11.60 -1.45 -14.26
N ASP A 40 -12.31 -0.33 -14.41
CA ASP A 40 -11.88 0.75 -15.30
C ASP A 40 -10.61 1.41 -14.77
N ARG A 41 -10.50 1.60 -13.45
CA ARG A 41 -9.26 2.07 -12.80
C ARG A 41 -8.12 1.08 -13.02
N ALA A 42 -8.35 -0.22 -12.85
CA ALA A 42 -7.33 -1.25 -13.05
C ALA A 42 -6.77 -1.22 -14.49
N ASN A 43 -7.66 -1.06 -15.48
CA ASN A 43 -7.27 -0.90 -16.87
C ASN A 43 -6.47 0.39 -17.11
N LYS A 44 -6.91 1.53 -16.56
CA LYS A 44 -6.22 2.82 -16.65
C LYS A 44 -4.80 2.79 -16.09
N PHE A 45 -4.62 2.16 -14.93
CA PHE A 45 -3.32 2.05 -14.26
C PHE A 45 -2.50 0.83 -14.75
N GLY A 46 -3.02 0.04 -15.71
CA GLY A 46 -2.31 -1.12 -16.26
C GLY A 46 -2.05 -2.23 -15.23
N VAL A 47 -2.91 -2.34 -14.21
CA VAL A 47 -2.77 -3.32 -13.12
C VAL A 47 -3.96 -4.28 -13.09
N LYS A 48 -3.82 -5.37 -12.33
CA LYS A 48 -4.97 -6.23 -12.03
C LYS A 48 -5.87 -5.54 -11.01
N VAL A 49 -7.18 -5.79 -11.08
CA VAL A 49 -8.17 -5.29 -10.10
C VAL A 49 -7.76 -5.63 -8.66
N SER A 50 -7.20 -6.81 -8.43
CA SER A 50 -6.71 -7.23 -7.11
C SER A 50 -5.48 -6.48 -6.60
N SER A 51 -4.88 -5.61 -7.42
CA SER A 51 -3.71 -4.79 -7.08
C SER A 51 -4.06 -3.34 -6.74
N ILE A 52 -5.32 -2.94 -6.98
CA ILE A 52 -5.91 -1.66 -6.56
C ILE A 52 -6.43 -1.80 -5.13
#